data_AF-A0A1W9HGQ3-F1
#
_entry.id   AF-A0A1W9HGQ3-F1
#
_cell.length_a   1.000
_cell.length_b   1.000
_cell.length_c   1.000
_cell.angle_alpha   90.00
_cell.angle_beta   90.00
_cell.angle_gamma   90.00
#
_symmetry.space_group_name_H-M   'P 1'
#
loop_
_entity.id
_entity.type
_entity.pdbx_description
1 polymer ?
#
loop_
_entity_poly.entity_id
_entity_poly.type
_entity_poly.pdbx_seq_one_letter_code
_entity_poly.pdbx_strand_id
1 'polypeptide(L)'
;MLKLVLLLLLSLQLSAKDTSREILTNSVRMRAAPRWLTSTRINKVADRVQSTLEWTIRRAEVLWYSDEDLFIAAHGLSNTLVAFSQKTANTIHLGPKITEKNFDQIFAHELVHIVAYQKYKQAIPGWLEEGLANHVGKVGKVDYQWLKNQPALEHASELAHPLVGSEFQIHYRYVASQALAEMLHKKCDFKNLLRLSVGRKMEDYISTYCGIKDLDAAFRSWIKEKGV
;
A
#
# COMPACT_ATOMS: atom_id res chain seq x y z
N MET A 1 -61.24 5.04 -8.02
CA MET A 1 -60.11 5.34 -8.93
C MET A 1 -59.10 6.36 -8.39
N LEU A 2 -59.39 7.16 -7.34
CA LEU A 2 -58.44 8.19 -6.85
C LEU A 2 -57.32 7.70 -5.92
N LYS A 3 -57.42 6.49 -5.34
CA LYS A 3 -56.41 5.96 -4.39
C LYS A 3 -55.22 5.24 -5.04
N LEU A 4 -55.29 4.91 -6.34
CA LEU A 4 -54.23 4.19 -7.05
C LEU A 4 -53.17 5.13 -7.66
N VAL A 5 -53.51 6.41 -7.87
CA VAL A 5 -52.60 7.41 -8.46
C VAL A 5 -51.65 8.00 -7.43
N LEU A 6 -51.98 7.94 -6.13
CA LEU A 6 -51.15 8.52 -5.07
C LEU A 6 -49.96 7.62 -4.66
N LEU A 7 -49.99 6.33 -4.98
CA LEU A 7 -48.90 5.38 -4.68
C LEU A 7 -47.79 5.36 -5.75
N LEU A 8 -48.06 5.85 -6.97
CA LEU A 8 -47.04 5.98 -8.03
C LEU A 8 -46.24 7.30 -7.94
N LEU A 9 -46.71 8.29 -7.17
CA LEU A 9 -46.02 9.56 -6.97
C LEU A 9 -45.10 9.58 -5.75
N LEU A 10 -45.14 8.54 -4.89
CA LEU A 10 -44.28 8.42 -3.72
C LEU A 10 -43.02 7.54 -3.96
N SER A 11 -42.95 6.81 -5.06
CA SER A 11 -41.77 6.04 -5.47
C SER A 11 -40.74 6.85 -6.26
N LEU A 12 -41.04 8.13 -6.56
CA LEU A 12 -40.08 9.12 -7.06
C LEU A 12 -39.42 9.95 -5.94
N GLN A 13 -39.47 9.49 -4.69
CA GLN A 13 -38.60 10.02 -3.66
C GLN A 13 -37.15 9.58 -3.92
N LEU A 14 -36.48 10.40 -4.72
CA LEU A 14 -35.17 10.93 -4.35
C LEU A 14 -34.19 9.85 -3.90
N SER A 15 -33.84 8.94 -4.81
CA SER A 15 -32.43 8.57 -4.91
C SER A 15 -31.69 9.85 -5.28
N ALA A 16 -31.40 10.68 -4.28
CA ALA A 16 -30.42 11.73 -4.39
C ALA A 16 -29.17 11.00 -4.84
N LYS A 17 -28.89 11.04 -6.16
CA LYS A 17 -27.66 10.53 -6.73
C LYS A 17 -26.59 11.16 -5.86
N ASP A 18 -25.94 10.32 -5.07
CA ASP A 18 -24.88 10.76 -4.19
C ASP A 18 -23.84 11.36 -5.14
N THR A 19 -23.84 12.70 -5.26
CA THR A 19 -23.02 13.39 -6.27
C THR A 19 -21.61 13.29 -5.76
N SER A 20 -21.01 12.18 -6.13
CA SER A 20 -19.67 11.79 -5.81
C SER A 20 -18.74 12.90 -6.29
N ARG A 21 -18.04 13.57 -5.38
CA ARG A 21 -17.23 14.74 -5.74
C ARG A 21 -15.89 14.32 -6.31
N GLU A 22 -15.42 15.07 -7.29
CA GLU A 22 -14.03 14.97 -7.71
C GLU A 22 -13.13 15.66 -6.67
N ILE A 23 -12.02 15.03 -6.32
CA ILE A 23 -10.93 15.67 -5.59
C ILE A 23 -9.72 15.71 -6.51
N LEU A 24 -9.28 16.93 -6.82
CA LEU A 24 -8.10 17.16 -7.64
C LEU A 24 -7.02 17.84 -6.80
N THR A 25 -5.85 17.22 -6.74
CA THR A 25 -4.65 17.76 -6.10
C THR A 25 -3.46 17.71 -7.07
N ASN A 26 -2.28 18.13 -6.63
CA ASN A 26 -1.06 17.97 -7.43
C ASN A 26 -0.67 16.49 -7.59
N SER A 27 -0.91 15.68 -6.56
CA SER A 27 -0.49 14.28 -6.50
C SER A 27 -1.54 13.29 -6.97
N VAL A 28 -2.83 13.64 -6.86
CA VAL A 28 -3.95 12.71 -7.14
C VAL A 28 -5.11 13.40 -7.84
N ARG A 29 -5.77 12.67 -8.73
CA ARG A 29 -7.14 12.92 -9.17
C ARG A 29 -8.00 11.76 -8.71
N MET A 30 -8.98 12.01 -7.84
CA MET A 30 -9.91 11.00 -7.35
C MET A 30 -11.31 11.35 -7.82
N ARG A 31 -11.87 10.50 -8.68
CA ARG A 31 -13.28 10.60 -9.06
C ARG A 31 -14.12 9.86 -8.04
N ALA A 32 -15.33 10.35 -7.86
CA ALA A 32 -16.30 9.77 -6.96
C ALA A 32 -15.82 9.59 -5.50
N ALA A 33 -15.05 10.56 -5.00
CA ALA A 33 -14.52 10.50 -3.65
C ALA A 33 -15.65 10.51 -2.61
N PRO A 34 -15.52 9.73 -1.52
CA PRO A 34 -16.51 9.73 -0.46
C PRO A 34 -16.57 11.08 0.25
N ARG A 35 -17.75 11.45 0.77
CA ARG A 35 -18.00 12.79 1.33
C ARG A 35 -17.08 13.17 2.49
N TRP A 36 -16.60 12.21 3.27
CA TRP A 36 -15.69 12.45 4.41
C TRP A 36 -14.25 12.74 3.97
N LEU A 37 -13.85 12.38 2.75
CA LEU A 37 -12.45 12.49 2.31
C LEU A 37 -12.16 13.87 1.72
N THR A 38 -11.20 14.63 2.25
CA THR A 38 -10.90 15.99 1.77
C THR A 38 -9.58 16.06 0.99
N SER A 39 -9.41 17.09 0.16
CA SER A 39 -8.14 17.36 -0.53
C SER A 39 -6.99 17.56 0.47
N THR A 40 -7.24 18.27 1.58
CA THR A 40 -6.28 18.46 2.67
C THR A 40 -5.78 17.13 3.24
N ARG A 41 -6.69 16.17 3.44
CA ARG A 41 -6.35 14.85 3.95
C ARG A 41 -5.51 14.05 2.94
N ILE A 42 -5.88 14.06 1.67
CA ILE A 42 -5.09 13.44 0.59
C ILE A 42 -3.68 14.05 0.53
N ASN A 43 -3.58 15.38 0.52
CA ASN A 43 -2.29 16.07 0.47
C ASN A 43 -1.41 15.74 1.68
N LYS A 44 -1.97 15.74 2.90
CA LYS A 44 -1.23 15.34 4.10
C LYS A 44 -0.60 13.95 3.97
N VAL A 45 -1.35 12.98 3.45
CA VAL A 45 -0.84 11.62 3.23
C VAL A 45 0.19 11.60 2.11
N ALA A 46 -0.11 12.24 0.98
CA ALA A 46 0.77 12.30 -0.18
C ALA A 46 2.09 13.00 0.13
N ASP A 47 2.09 14.12 0.83
CA ASP A 47 3.28 14.87 1.22
C ASP A 47 4.18 14.06 2.16
N ARG A 48 3.58 13.30 3.09
CA ARG A 48 4.34 12.38 3.95
C ARG A 48 5.07 11.32 3.14
N VAL A 49 4.38 10.67 2.20
CA VAL A 49 4.96 9.63 1.32
C VAL A 49 6.05 10.24 0.42
N GLN A 50 5.72 11.33 -0.27
CA GLN A 50 6.64 12.05 -1.17
C GLN A 50 7.88 12.57 -0.45
N SER A 51 7.75 13.09 0.77
CA SER A 51 8.89 13.51 1.60
C SER A 51 9.75 12.32 2.02
N THR A 52 9.14 11.18 2.34
CA THR A 52 9.88 9.98 2.75
C THR A 52 10.64 9.37 1.58
N LEU A 53 10.02 9.35 0.40
CA LEU A 53 10.60 8.81 -0.83
C LEU A 53 11.34 9.85 -1.66
N GLU A 54 11.47 11.09 -1.16
CA GLU A 54 12.13 12.24 -1.80
C GLU A 54 11.73 12.42 -3.27
N TRP A 55 10.43 12.44 -3.56
CA TRP A 55 9.92 12.50 -4.94
C TRP A 55 8.63 13.30 -5.04
N THR A 56 8.57 14.23 -6.00
CA THR A 56 7.31 14.82 -6.44
C THR A 56 6.65 13.89 -7.43
N ILE A 57 5.53 13.29 -7.05
CA ILE A 57 4.84 12.28 -7.84
C ILE A 57 4.18 12.91 -9.08
N ARG A 58 4.18 12.20 -10.21
CA ARG A 58 3.27 12.51 -11.31
C ARG A 58 1.87 12.11 -10.88
N ARG A 59 0.90 13.02 -11.04
CA ARG A 59 -0.49 12.83 -10.59
C ARG A 59 -1.02 11.44 -10.93
N ALA A 60 -1.42 10.67 -9.92
CA ALA A 60 -2.05 9.36 -10.08
C ALA A 60 -3.57 9.50 -10.15
N GLU A 61 -4.23 8.64 -10.93
CA GLU A 61 -5.70 8.52 -10.88
C GLU A 61 -6.06 7.59 -9.71
N VAL A 62 -7.05 7.97 -8.91
CA VAL A 62 -7.57 7.12 -7.83
C VAL A 62 -9.03 6.82 -8.10
N LEU A 63 -9.34 5.52 -8.21
CA LEU A 63 -10.68 5.00 -8.46
C LEU A 63 -11.24 4.48 -7.15
N TRP A 64 -12.37 5.03 -6.72
CA TRP A 64 -13.11 4.57 -5.55
C TRP A 64 -14.24 3.64 -5.97
N TYR A 65 -14.30 2.46 -5.36
CA TYR A 65 -15.34 1.47 -5.60
C TYR A 65 -16.25 1.38 -4.38
N SER A 66 -17.53 1.71 -4.56
CA SER A 66 -18.56 1.49 -3.53
C SER A 66 -19.16 0.09 -3.58
N ASP A 67 -18.91 -0.64 -4.66
CA ASP A 67 -19.44 -1.97 -4.95
C ASP A 67 -18.28 -2.98 -4.98
N GLU A 68 -18.41 -4.04 -4.18
CA GLU A 68 -17.36 -5.06 -4.03
C GLU A 68 -17.18 -5.87 -5.32
N ASP A 69 -18.25 -6.15 -6.06
CA ASP A 69 -18.19 -6.96 -7.29
C ASP A 69 -17.47 -6.19 -8.40
N LEU A 70 -17.71 -4.89 -8.54
CA LEU A 70 -16.96 -4.02 -9.45
C LEU A 70 -15.48 -3.91 -9.08
N PHE A 71 -15.16 -3.90 -7.77
CA PHE A 71 -13.78 -3.87 -7.30
C PHE A 71 -13.08 -5.19 -7.62
N ILE A 72 -13.71 -6.34 -7.31
CA ILE A 72 -13.22 -7.67 -7.63
C ILE A 72 -13.02 -7.83 -9.14
N ALA A 73 -13.98 -7.37 -9.96
CA ALA A 73 -13.87 -7.41 -11.41
C ALA A 73 -12.67 -6.59 -11.93
N ALA A 74 -12.26 -5.52 -11.24
CA ALA A 74 -11.13 -4.69 -11.65
C ALA A 74 -9.76 -5.34 -11.43
N HIS A 75 -9.62 -6.27 -10.48
CA HIS A 75 -8.34 -6.94 -10.19
C HIS A 75 -8.35 -8.46 -10.44
N GLY A 76 -9.51 -9.11 -10.52
CA GLY A 76 -9.64 -10.55 -10.79
C GLY A 76 -9.10 -11.45 -9.67
N LEU A 77 -9.05 -10.97 -8.43
CA LEU A 77 -8.57 -11.72 -7.25
C LEU A 77 -9.71 -11.91 -6.23
N SER A 78 -9.41 -12.49 -5.06
CA SER A 78 -10.37 -12.70 -3.98
C SER A 78 -10.87 -11.39 -3.35
N ASN A 79 -12.00 -11.49 -2.66
CA ASN A 79 -12.61 -10.41 -1.87
C ASN A 79 -11.78 -9.99 -0.63
N THR A 80 -10.59 -10.55 -0.41
CA THR A 80 -9.74 -10.20 0.74
C THR A 80 -8.94 -8.92 0.49
N LEU A 81 -8.79 -8.51 -0.76
CA LEU A 81 -8.07 -7.31 -1.14
C LEU A 81 -8.89 -6.06 -0.78
N VAL A 82 -8.23 -5.05 -0.22
CA VAL A 82 -8.89 -3.77 0.18
C VAL A 82 -8.54 -2.61 -0.74
N ALA A 83 -7.36 -2.68 -1.36
CA ALA A 83 -6.87 -1.72 -2.34
C ALA A 83 -5.79 -2.39 -3.19
N PHE A 84 -5.49 -1.81 -4.35
CA PHE A 84 -4.33 -2.17 -5.15
C PHE A 84 -3.89 -1.04 -6.07
N SER A 85 -2.66 -1.12 -6.57
CA SER A 85 -2.08 -0.16 -7.50
C SER A 85 -1.74 -0.81 -8.83
N GLN A 86 -2.19 -0.23 -9.95
CA GLN A 86 -1.72 -0.59 -11.29
C GLN A 86 -0.63 0.38 -11.70
N LYS A 87 0.62 0.02 -11.36
CA LYS A 87 1.80 0.87 -11.53
C LYS A 87 1.99 1.40 -12.95
N THR A 88 1.79 0.56 -13.96
CA THR A 88 1.92 0.91 -15.39
C THR A 88 0.84 1.87 -15.87
N ALA A 89 -0.38 1.75 -15.33
CA ALA A 89 -1.50 2.65 -15.62
C ALA A 89 -1.48 3.92 -14.76
N ASN A 90 -0.58 3.99 -13.76
CA ASN A 90 -0.51 5.06 -12.78
C ASN A 90 -1.83 5.27 -12.02
N THR A 91 -2.50 4.17 -11.66
CA THR A 91 -3.79 4.18 -10.97
C THR A 91 -3.74 3.46 -9.63
N ILE A 92 -4.52 3.97 -8.67
CA ILE A 92 -4.79 3.34 -7.38
C ILE A 92 -6.28 3.03 -7.32
N HIS A 93 -6.62 1.82 -6.91
CA HIS A 93 -7.99 1.33 -6.82
C HIS A 93 -8.31 1.05 -5.35
N LEU A 94 -9.34 1.72 -4.84
CA LEU A 94 -9.73 1.71 -3.44
C LEU A 94 -11.08 1.00 -3.30
N GLY A 95 -11.10 -0.13 -2.59
CA GLY A 95 -12.30 -0.96 -2.41
C GLY A 95 -13.29 -0.40 -1.38
N PRO A 96 -14.50 -0.99 -1.27
CA PRO A 96 -15.57 -0.48 -0.41
C PRO A 96 -15.30 -0.68 1.08
N LYS A 97 -14.33 -1.52 1.45
CA LYS A 97 -13.89 -1.76 2.84
C LYS A 97 -13.02 -0.62 3.41
N ILE A 98 -12.67 0.36 2.59
CA ILE A 98 -11.94 1.54 3.06
C ILE A 98 -12.89 2.51 3.74
N THR A 99 -12.53 2.90 4.95
CA THR A 99 -13.26 3.80 5.82
C THR A 99 -12.41 5.02 6.15
N GLU A 100 -13.03 6.00 6.79
CA GLU A 100 -12.31 7.14 7.37
C GLU A 100 -11.18 6.70 8.33
N LYS A 101 -11.29 5.56 9.01
CA LYS A 101 -10.28 5.16 10.00
C LYS A 101 -9.00 4.58 9.38
N ASN A 102 -9.13 3.82 8.30
CA ASN A 102 -8.00 3.10 7.69
C ASN A 102 -7.47 3.77 6.40
N PHE A 103 -8.15 4.79 5.87
CA PHE A 103 -7.77 5.47 4.63
C PHE A 103 -6.30 5.90 4.59
N ASP A 104 -5.82 6.61 5.62
CA ASP A 104 -4.46 7.19 5.62
C ASP A 104 -3.35 6.15 5.50
N GLN A 105 -3.59 4.94 6.01
CA GLN A 105 -2.62 3.85 5.96
C GLN A 105 -2.68 3.13 4.61
N ILE A 106 -3.88 2.74 4.19
CA ILE A 106 -4.09 2.01 2.93
C ILE A 106 -3.69 2.89 1.73
N PHE A 107 -4.18 4.13 1.68
CA PHE A 107 -3.86 5.04 0.59
C PHE A 107 -2.35 5.36 0.55
N ALA A 108 -1.69 5.50 1.71
CA ALA A 108 -0.25 5.70 1.73
C ALA A 108 0.53 4.49 1.23
N HIS A 109 0.13 3.28 1.61
CA HIS A 109 0.72 2.03 1.14
C HIS A 109 0.64 1.96 -0.39
N GLU A 110 -0.54 2.16 -0.98
CA GLU A 110 -0.71 2.14 -2.43
C GLU A 110 0.08 3.26 -3.14
N LEU A 111 0.11 4.45 -2.56
CA LEU A 111 0.87 5.56 -3.13
C LEU A 111 2.37 5.29 -3.14
N VAL A 112 2.91 4.52 -2.18
CA VAL A 112 4.30 4.09 -2.19
C VAL A 112 4.60 3.24 -3.42
N HIS A 113 3.70 2.31 -3.79
CA HIS A 113 3.87 1.48 -4.99
C HIS A 113 3.95 2.31 -6.28
N ILE A 114 3.11 3.35 -6.40
CA ILE A 114 3.16 4.28 -7.53
C ILE A 114 4.48 5.05 -7.55
N VAL A 115 4.89 5.66 -6.42
CA VAL A 115 6.14 6.43 -6.35
C VAL A 115 7.35 5.53 -6.59
N ALA A 116 7.34 4.31 -6.05
CA ALA A 116 8.36 3.29 -6.25
C ALA A 116 8.57 3.04 -7.75
N TYR A 117 7.48 2.78 -8.47
CA TYR A 117 7.52 2.56 -9.91
C TYR A 117 8.00 3.78 -10.70
N GLN A 118 7.46 4.97 -10.40
CA GLN A 118 7.80 6.20 -11.14
C GLN A 118 9.26 6.63 -10.97
N LYS A 119 9.79 6.57 -9.74
CA LYS A 119 11.14 7.07 -9.41
C LYS A 119 12.20 5.99 -9.51
N TYR A 120 11.96 4.84 -8.89
CA TYR A 120 12.99 3.82 -8.70
C TYR A 120 12.90 2.71 -9.75
N LYS A 121 11.77 2.57 -10.44
CA LYS A 121 11.53 1.52 -11.45
C LYS A 121 11.80 0.14 -10.83
N GLN A 122 12.88 -0.52 -11.24
CA GLN A 122 13.29 -1.85 -10.78
C GLN A 122 14.44 -1.81 -9.76
N ALA A 123 14.83 -0.62 -9.30
CA ALA A 123 15.91 -0.48 -8.32
C ALA A 123 15.55 -1.05 -6.94
N ILE A 124 14.28 -0.95 -6.54
CA ILE A 124 13.79 -1.58 -5.31
C ILE A 124 13.44 -3.03 -5.66
N PRO A 125 14.04 -4.02 -5.00
CA PRO A 125 13.71 -5.42 -5.27
C PRO A 125 12.27 -5.73 -4.88
N GLY A 126 11.61 -6.58 -5.66
CA GLY A 126 10.21 -6.96 -5.44
C GLY A 126 9.94 -7.60 -4.08
N TRP A 127 10.94 -8.25 -3.47
CA TRP A 127 10.84 -8.82 -2.13
C TRP A 127 10.85 -7.79 -1.00
N LEU A 128 11.27 -6.56 -1.27
CA LEU A 128 11.26 -5.45 -0.30
C LEU A 128 10.09 -4.48 -0.52
N GLU A 129 9.49 -4.49 -1.70
CA GLU A 129 8.54 -3.47 -2.13
C GLU A 129 7.33 -3.35 -1.19
N GLU A 130 6.69 -4.48 -0.84
CA GLU A 130 5.60 -4.50 0.14
C GLU A 130 6.04 -4.09 1.54
N GLY A 131 7.23 -4.52 1.95
CA GLY A 131 7.79 -4.13 3.24
C GLY A 131 7.97 -2.62 3.34
N LEU A 132 8.50 -2.01 2.27
CA LEU A 132 8.63 -0.55 2.14
C LEU A 132 7.26 0.13 2.17
N ALA A 133 6.28 -0.37 1.41
CA ALA A 133 4.92 0.16 1.37
C ALA A 133 4.24 0.10 2.75
N ASN A 134 4.36 -1.02 3.46
CA ASN A 134 3.83 -1.18 4.82
C ASN A 134 4.51 -0.24 5.83
N HIS A 135 5.84 -0.16 5.77
CA HIS A 135 6.63 0.68 6.67
C HIS A 135 6.33 2.17 6.49
N VAL A 136 6.34 2.66 5.25
CA VAL A 136 6.04 4.07 4.93
C VAL A 136 4.55 4.38 5.09
N GLY A 137 3.68 3.43 4.77
CA GLY A 137 2.23 3.51 4.95
C GLY A 137 1.79 3.47 6.42
N LYS A 138 2.65 2.99 7.32
CA LYS A 138 2.34 2.75 8.74
C LYS A 138 1.15 1.78 8.93
N VAL A 139 1.12 0.70 8.14
CA VAL A 139 0.00 -0.26 8.09
C VAL A 139 -0.20 -1.01 9.41
N GLY A 140 0.82 -1.06 10.27
CA GLY A 140 0.72 -1.62 11.61
C GLY A 140 2.10 -1.71 12.25
N LYS A 141 2.16 -2.37 13.40
CA LYS A 141 3.43 -2.81 14.00
C LYS A 141 3.65 -4.29 13.66
N VAL A 142 4.89 -4.66 13.42
CA VAL A 142 5.27 -6.07 13.31
C VAL A 142 5.08 -6.77 14.66
N ASP A 143 4.35 -7.88 14.66
CA ASP A 143 4.31 -8.80 15.80
C ASP A 143 5.55 -9.72 15.74
N TYR A 144 6.64 -9.26 16.35
CA TYR A 144 7.91 -9.99 16.36
C TYR A 144 7.84 -11.29 17.18
N GLN A 145 6.94 -11.39 18.16
CA GLN A 145 6.74 -12.62 18.93
C GLN A 145 6.08 -13.69 18.07
N TRP A 146 5.02 -13.32 17.35
CA TRP A 146 4.41 -14.20 16.36
C TRP A 146 5.42 -14.60 15.28
N LEU A 147 6.11 -13.63 14.68
CA LEU A 147 7.02 -13.85 13.56
C LEU A 147 8.18 -14.80 13.90
N LYS A 148 8.75 -14.68 15.11
CA LYS A 148 9.84 -15.54 15.61
C LYS A 148 9.44 -17.01 15.75
N ASN A 149 8.15 -17.30 15.96
CA ASN A 149 7.63 -18.64 16.14
C ASN A 149 7.19 -19.31 14.82
N GLN A 150 7.34 -18.62 13.69
CA GLN A 150 7.04 -19.20 12.37
C GLN A 150 8.25 -19.92 11.79
N PRO A 151 8.06 -20.83 10.81
CA PRO A 151 9.16 -21.40 10.05
C PRO A 151 10.07 -20.31 9.50
N ALA A 152 11.38 -20.48 9.67
CA ALA A 152 12.34 -19.54 9.12
C ALA A 152 12.30 -19.58 7.59
N LEU A 153 12.33 -18.41 6.97
CA LEU A 153 12.64 -18.32 5.54
C LEU A 153 14.07 -18.78 5.29
N GLU A 154 14.25 -19.51 4.20
CA GLU A 154 15.57 -19.82 3.69
C GLU A 154 16.23 -18.53 3.20
N HIS A 155 15.51 -17.78 2.35
CA HIS A 155 15.98 -16.53 1.76
C HIS A 155 14.99 -15.35 1.91
N ALA A 156 15.51 -14.17 2.24
CA ALA A 156 14.75 -12.92 2.27
C ALA A 156 14.18 -12.55 0.88
N SER A 157 14.81 -13.02 -0.20
CA SER A 157 14.32 -12.83 -1.57
C SER A 157 12.99 -13.53 -1.86
N GLU A 158 12.56 -14.48 -1.02
CA GLU A 158 11.27 -15.15 -1.12
C GLU A 158 10.10 -14.32 -0.57
N LEU A 159 10.38 -13.17 0.04
CA LEU A 159 9.38 -12.24 0.58
C LEU A 159 8.61 -11.46 -0.49
N ALA A 160 8.90 -11.69 -1.77
CA ALA A 160 8.10 -11.16 -2.86
C ALA A 160 6.63 -11.54 -2.67
N HIS A 161 5.76 -10.53 -2.81
CA HIS A 161 4.34 -10.69 -2.54
C HIS A 161 3.70 -11.74 -3.46
N PRO A 162 3.17 -12.83 -2.93
CA PRO A 162 2.41 -13.74 -3.74
C PRO A 162 0.95 -13.25 -3.70
N LEU A 163 0.41 -12.86 -4.85
CA LEU A 163 -1.03 -12.59 -4.99
C LEU A 163 -1.86 -13.89 -4.85
N VAL A 164 -1.20 -15.04 -4.70
CA VAL A 164 -1.77 -16.38 -4.64
C VAL A 164 -1.06 -17.21 -3.56
N GLY A 165 -1.80 -17.92 -2.71
CA GLY A 165 -1.21 -18.73 -1.64
C GLY A 165 -2.21 -18.97 -0.52
N SER A 166 -1.79 -19.69 0.51
CA SER A 166 -2.62 -19.78 1.72
C SER A 166 -2.66 -18.44 2.43
N GLU A 167 -3.77 -18.15 3.14
CA GLU A 167 -3.92 -16.92 3.93
C GLU A 167 -2.75 -16.75 4.91
N PHE A 168 -2.30 -17.84 5.53
CA PHE A 168 -1.12 -17.87 6.39
C PHE A 168 0.15 -17.41 5.67
N GLN A 169 0.43 -17.93 4.47
CA GLN A 169 1.63 -17.57 3.71
C GLN A 169 1.61 -16.10 3.28
N ILE A 170 0.45 -15.60 2.86
CA ILE A 170 0.26 -14.19 2.50
C ILE A 170 0.53 -13.33 3.74
N HIS A 171 -0.16 -13.61 4.85
CA HIS A 171 0.03 -12.87 6.10
C HIS A 171 1.48 -12.88 6.58
N TYR A 172 2.12 -14.05 6.56
CA TYR A 172 3.52 -14.20 6.92
C TYR A 172 4.45 -13.31 6.09
N ARG A 173 4.32 -13.31 4.76
CA ARG A 173 5.16 -12.48 3.89
C ARG A 173 4.91 -10.99 4.08
N TYR A 174 3.67 -10.56 4.34
CA TYR A 174 3.37 -9.18 4.70
C TYR A 174 4.13 -8.75 5.98
N VAL A 175 4.02 -9.54 7.04
CA VAL A 175 4.65 -9.23 8.33
C VAL A 175 6.17 -9.29 8.23
N ALA A 176 6.71 -10.33 7.57
CA ALA A 176 8.14 -10.52 7.42
C ALA A 176 8.79 -9.47 6.50
N SER A 177 8.15 -9.11 5.38
CA SER A 177 8.65 -8.02 4.51
C SER A 177 8.65 -6.67 5.23
N GLN A 178 7.63 -6.37 6.04
CA GLN A 178 7.64 -5.17 6.88
C GLN A 178 8.78 -5.20 7.90
N ALA A 179 9.01 -6.34 8.57
CA ALA A 179 10.12 -6.51 9.51
C ALA A 179 11.48 -6.29 8.83
N LEU A 180 11.63 -6.74 7.60
CA LEU A 180 12.84 -6.53 6.80
C LEU A 180 13.05 -5.05 6.49
N ALA A 181 12.00 -4.33 6.09
CA ALA A 181 12.06 -2.89 5.88
C ALA A 181 12.40 -2.11 7.17
N GLU A 182 11.83 -2.52 8.33
CA GLU A 182 12.18 -1.95 9.63
C GLU A 182 13.66 -2.18 9.99
N MET A 183 14.19 -3.38 9.72
CA MET A 183 15.61 -3.71 9.93
C MET A 183 16.51 -2.81 9.07
N LEU A 184 16.25 -2.73 7.76
CA LEU A 184 17.03 -1.91 6.84
C LEU A 184 16.98 -0.44 7.23
N HIS A 185 15.79 0.06 7.59
CA HIS A 185 15.64 1.42 8.10
C HIS A 185 16.50 1.67 9.34
N LYS A 186 16.51 0.73 10.30
CA LYS A 186 17.29 0.88 11.52
C LYS A 186 18.80 0.77 11.27
N LYS A 187 19.24 -0.11 10.37
CA LYS A 187 20.66 -0.39 10.14
C LYS A 187 21.35 0.63 9.24
N CYS A 188 20.68 1.16 8.23
CA CYS A 188 21.35 1.98 7.23
C CYS A 188 20.58 3.21 6.76
N ASP A 189 19.67 3.75 7.58
CA ASP A 189 18.88 4.93 7.22
C ASP A 189 18.18 4.77 5.86
N PHE A 190 16.94 4.27 5.90
CA PHE A 190 16.24 3.88 4.68
C PHE A 190 16.15 5.00 3.64
N LYS A 191 16.12 6.26 4.08
CA LYS A 191 16.10 7.41 3.16
C LYS A 191 17.38 7.51 2.35
N ASN A 192 18.54 7.31 2.97
CA ASN A 192 19.82 7.32 2.23
C ASN A 192 19.93 6.10 1.32
N LEU A 193 19.50 4.92 1.77
CA LEU A 193 19.47 3.72 0.92
C LEU A 193 18.61 3.95 -0.33
N LEU A 194 17.42 4.52 -0.17
CA LEU A 194 16.54 4.91 -1.28
C LEU A 194 17.24 5.92 -2.20
N ARG A 195 17.82 7.00 -1.66
CA ARG A 195 18.51 8.02 -2.45
C ARG A 195 19.63 7.46 -3.31
N LEU A 196 20.44 6.55 -2.76
CA LEU A 196 21.54 5.89 -3.47
C LEU A 196 21.03 4.95 -4.58
N SER A 197 19.84 4.38 -4.42
CA SER A 197 19.26 3.40 -5.34
C SER A 197 18.57 4.03 -6.56
N VAL A 198 18.58 5.35 -6.75
CA VAL A 198 17.96 5.95 -7.94
C VAL A 198 18.76 5.57 -9.19
N GLY A 199 18.17 4.70 -10.02
CA GLY A 199 18.80 4.20 -11.26
C GLY A 199 19.81 3.07 -11.05
N ARG A 200 19.92 2.49 -9.85
CA ARG A 200 20.84 1.41 -9.50
C ARG A 200 20.16 0.39 -8.58
N LYS A 201 20.59 -0.86 -8.61
CA LYS A 201 20.00 -1.91 -7.76
C LYS A 201 20.27 -1.62 -6.28
N MET A 202 19.23 -1.64 -5.46
CA MET A 202 19.35 -1.37 -4.02
C MET A 202 20.20 -2.42 -3.31
N GLU A 203 20.20 -3.65 -3.81
CA GLU A 203 20.98 -4.77 -3.28
C GLU A 203 22.48 -4.48 -3.20
N ASP A 204 23.01 -3.75 -4.19
CA ASP A 204 24.42 -3.34 -4.22
C ASP A 204 24.76 -2.51 -2.97
N TYR A 205 23.85 -1.60 -2.59
CA TYR A 205 24.00 -0.72 -1.45
C TYR A 205 23.68 -1.39 -0.11
N ILE A 206 22.83 -2.41 -0.09
CA ILE A 206 22.60 -3.20 1.13
C ILE A 206 23.92 -3.82 1.61
N SER A 207 24.71 -4.38 0.68
CA SER A 207 26.00 -4.96 1.04
C SER A 207 27.03 -3.89 1.42
N THR A 208 27.23 -2.87 0.58
CA THR A 208 28.33 -1.91 0.76
C THR A 208 28.02 -0.82 1.79
N TYR A 209 26.83 -0.22 1.71
CA TYR A 209 26.46 0.94 2.54
C TYR A 209 25.88 0.49 3.88
N CYS A 210 25.02 -0.54 3.90
CA CYS A 210 24.49 -1.06 5.15
C CYS A 210 25.46 -2.02 5.88
N GLY A 211 26.53 -2.46 5.21
CA GLY A 211 27.47 -3.44 5.76
C GLY A 211 26.85 -4.84 5.95
N ILE A 212 25.73 -5.13 5.27
CA ILE A 212 24.99 -6.39 5.40
C ILE A 212 25.46 -7.33 4.30
N LYS A 213 26.52 -8.09 4.56
CA LYS A 213 27.08 -9.05 3.59
C LYS A 213 26.17 -10.25 3.34
N ASP A 214 25.47 -10.69 4.38
CA ASP A 214 24.51 -11.78 4.35
C ASP A 214 23.16 -11.25 4.88
N LEU A 215 22.26 -10.97 3.95
CA LEU A 215 20.94 -10.41 4.27
C LEU A 215 20.10 -11.37 5.09
N ASP A 216 20.18 -12.67 4.78
CA ASP A 216 19.36 -13.71 5.39
C ASP A 216 19.77 -13.93 6.86
N ALA A 217 21.08 -14.02 7.11
CA ALA A 217 21.61 -14.12 8.47
C ALA A 217 21.30 -12.87 9.30
N ALA A 218 21.47 -11.68 8.71
CA ALA A 218 21.15 -10.43 9.39
C ALA A 218 19.66 -10.33 9.75
N PHE A 219 18.78 -10.76 8.85
CA PHE A 219 17.34 -10.72 9.07
C PHE A 219 16.88 -11.73 10.11
N ARG A 220 17.38 -12.97 10.07
CA ARG A 220 17.12 -13.97 11.13
C ARG A 220 17.60 -13.47 12.50
N SER A 221 18.77 -12.84 12.57
CA SER A 221 19.28 -12.23 13.80
C SER A 221 18.36 -11.11 14.30
N TRP A 222 17.86 -10.27 13.41
CA TRP A 222 16.95 -9.18 13.75
C TRP A 222 15.63 -9.69 14.34
N ILE A 223 15.00 -10.69 13.70
CA ILE A 223 13.76 -11.29 14.22
C ILE A 223 14.00 -11.88 15.62
N LYS A 224 15.11 -12.60 15.82
CA LYS A 224 15.46 -13.20 17.11
C LYS A 224 15.63 -12.14 18.20
N GLU A 225 16.32 -11.04 17.90
CA GLU A 225 16.57 -9.92 18.83
C GLU A 225 15.27 -9.19 19.21
N LYS A 226 14.41 -8.91 18.24
CA LYS A 226 13.15 -8.17 18.45
C LYS A 226 12.04 -9.00 19.08
N GLY A 227 12.09 -10.31 18.96
CA GLY A 227 11.18 -11.25 19.60
C GLY A 227 11.64 -11.71 20.99
N VAL A 228 12.47 -10.93 21.69
CA VAL A 228 12.78 -11.14 23.12
C VAL A 228 11.85 -10.29 23.97
#